data_AF-A0A7S0KS62-F1
#
_entry.id   AF-A0A7S0KS62-F1
#
_cell.length_a   1.000
_cell.length_b   1.000
_cell.length_c   1.000
_cell.angle_alpha   90.00
_cell.angle_beta   90.00
_cell.angle_gamma   90.00
#
_symmetry.space_group_name_H-M   'P 1'
#
loop_
_entity.id
_entity.type
_entity.pdbx_description
1 polymer ?
#
loop_
_entity_poly.entity_id
_entity_poly.type
_entity_poly.pdbx_seq_one_letter_code
_entity_poly.pdbx_strand_id
1 'polypeptide(L)'
;RASTPRRPGRGATLTRRASTTEASATRTQYTYLGGNSWFCRMGVSGVKVLCDPWLVGDLTFWDLPALYTGRKASLEGSNDWMRVAETADVILLSQAWEDHCHRPTLRKLPKDIPVVGSPAAVEVANELGFSNATPLKANSQVKVRPRGDTDE
;
A
#
# COMPACT_ATOMS: atom_id res chain seq x y z
N ARG A 1 29.02 63.93 34.35
CA ARG A 1 28.80 62.54 34.81
C ARG A 1 28.10 61.81 33.65
N ALA A 2 28.82 60.93 32.95
CA ALA A 2 28.45 60.41 31.64
C ALA A 2 27.34 59.34 31.70
N SER A 3 26.44 59.35 30.72
CA SER A 3 25.40 58.35 30.49
C SER A 3 25.97 57.14 29.72
N THR A 4 25.64 55.93 30.18
CA THR A 4 26.03 54.67 29.54
C THR A 4 24.89 54.14 28.68
N PRO A 5 25.10 53.73 27.42
CA PRO A 5 24.03 53.12 26.64
C PRO A 5 23.95 51.60 26.91
N ARG A 6 22.74 51.10 27.16
CA ARG A 6 22.43 49.65 27.23
C ARG A 6 22.49 49.02 25.84
N ARG A 7 23.29 47.96 25.69
CA ARG A 7 23.28 47.07 24.50
C ARG A 7 21.94 46.33 24.40
N PRO A 8 21.38 46.12 23.20
CA PRO A 8 20.24 45.24 23.02
C PRO A 8 20.70 43.78 23.11
N GLY A 9 19.97 42.99 23.89
CA GLY A 9 20.16 41.54 23.99
C GLY A 9 19.86 40.88 22.66
N ARG A 10 20.82 40.11 22.15
CA ARG A 10 20.68 39.31 20.94
C ARG A 10 19.83 38.09 21.31
N GLY A 11 18.54 38.11 20.94
CA GLY A 11 17.70 36.92 21.01
C GLY A 11 18.31 35.82 20.15
N ALA A 12 18.78 34.75 20.79
CA ALA A 12 19.24 33.58 20.08
C ALA A 12 18.01 32.85 19.53
N THR A 13 17.72 33.04 18.25
CA THR A 13 16.76 32.21 17.53
C THR A 13 17.32 30.79 17.46
N LEU A 14 16.87 29.92 18.37
CA LEU A 14 17.09 28.48 18.29
C LEU A 14 16.40 27.96 17.03
N THR A 15 17.15 27.90 15.93
CA THR A 15 16.74 27.17 14.74
C THR A 15 16.89 25.70 15.07
N ARG A 16 15.80 25.07 15.52
CA ARG A 16 15.73 23.61 15.66
C ARG A 16 15.90 23.00 14.29
N ARG A 17 17.13 22.62 13.92
CA ARG A 17 17.37 21.71 12.80
C ARG A 17 16.75 20.37 13.18
N ALA A 18 15.57 20.10 12.64
CA ALA A 18 15.04 18.74 12.65
C ALA A 18 16.09 17.83 12.01
N SER A 19 16.46 16.78 12.73
CA SER A 19 17.40 15.79 12.22
C SER A 19 16.78 15.13 10.98
N THR A 20 17.58 14.93 9.94
CA THR A 20 17.15 14.33 8.66
C THR A 20 16.54 12.94 8.83
N THR A 21 16.80 12.28 9.96
CA THR A 21 16.29 10.96 10.35
C THR A 21 14.79 10.99 10.69
N GLU A 22 14.30 12.02 11.40
CA GLU A 22 12.87 12.13 11.75
C GLU A 22 12.00 12.45 10.52
N ALA A 23 12.52 13.25 9.59
CA ALA A 23 11.82 13.60 8.35
C ALA A 23 11.66 12.40 7.40
N SER A 24 12.53 11.39 7.50
CA SER A 24 12.43 10.15 6.72
C SER A 24 11.40 9.19 7.32
N ALA A 25 11.26 9.15 8.65
CA ALA A 25 10.34 8.25 9.35
C ALA A 25 8.85 8.55 9.07
N THR A 26 8.49 9.79 8.73
CA THR A 26 7.09 10.17 8.42
C THR A 26 6.75 10.13 6.93
N ARG A 27 7.74 9.85 6.07
CA ARG A 27 7.54 9.89 4.61
C ARG A 27 6.85 8.62 4.11
N THR A 28 5.72 8.82 3.44
CA THR A 28 5.06 7.76 2.68
C THR A 28 5.83 7.44 1.41
N GLN A 29 6.10 6.16 1.18
CA GLN A 29 6.72 5.65 -0.05
C GLN A 29 5.61 5.05 -0.91
N TYR A 30 5.51 5.48 -2.17
CA TYR A 30 4.50 5.02 -3.12
C TYR A 30 5.21 4.50 -4.37
N THR A 31 4.78 3.33 -4.86
CA THR A 31 5.23 2.80 -6.14
C THR A 31 4.04 2.43 -7.01
N TYR A 32 3.98 3.05 -8.18
CA TYR A 32 3.02 2.69 -9.21
C TYR A 32 3.47 1.42 -9.93
N LEU A 33 2.59 0.42 -9.99
CA LEU A 33 2.91 -0.89 -10.59
C LEU A 33 2.29 -1.08 -11.98
N GLY A 34 1.55 -0.08 -12.48
CA GLY A 34 0.84 -0.13 -13.76
C GLY A 34 -0.63 -0.55 -13.60
N GLY A 35 -1.49 -0.08 -14.50
CA GLY A 35 -2.94 -0.28 -14.40
C GLY A 35 -3.50 0.36 -13.14
N ASN A 36 -4.31 -0.39 -12.38
CA ASN A 36 -4.85 0.00 -11.08
C ASN A 36 -3.90 -0.29 -9.91
N SER A 37 -2.80 -1.00 -10.16
CA SER A 37 -1.95 -1.55 -9.12
C SER A 37 -0.97 -0.52 -8.55
N TRP A 38 -0.86 -0.49 -7.23
CA TRP A 38 0.18 0.26 -6.52
C TRP A 38 0.55 -0.39 -5.18
N PHE A 39 1.75 -0.09 -4.71
CA PHE A 39 2.24 -0.48 -3.39
C PHE A 39 2.65 0.76 -2.61
N CYS A 40 2.26 0.84 -1.35
CA CYS A 40 2.52 2.01 -0.52
C CYS A 40 2.98 1.59 0.88
N ARG A 41 4.09 2.16 1.37
CA ARG A 41 4.45 2.13 2.79
C ARG A 41 4.05 3.45 3.43
N MET A 42 3.08 3.42 4.31
CA MET A 42 2.64 4.58 5.08
C MET A 42 3.75 5.02 6.02
N GLY A 43 4.15 6.29 5.98
CA GLY A 43 5.27 6.78 6.78
C GLY A 43 5.04 6.61 8.29
N VAL A 44 3.95 7.19 8.81
CA VAL A 44 3.66 7.23 10.25
C VAL A 44 3.40 5.84 10.84
N SER A 45 2.54 5.04 10.21
CA SER A 45 2.14 3.72 10.76
C SER A 45 3.06 2.58 10.34
N GLY A 46 3.91 2.78 9.32
CA GLY A 46 4.73 1.73 8.73
C GLY A 46 3.96 0.69 7.90
N VAL A 47 2.62 0.78 7.85
CA VAL A 47 1.74 -0.17 7.15
C VAL A 47 2.06 -0.19 5.65
N LYS A 48 2.24 -1.39 5.10
CA LYS A 48 2.43 -1.69 3.69
C LYS A 48 1.10 -2.12 3.07
N VAL A 49 0.59 -1.31 2.16
CA VAL A 49 -0.67 -1.55 1.44
C VAL A 49 -0.35 -1.97 0.01
N LEU A 50 -0.89 -3.10 -0.42
CA LEU A 50 -0.91 -3.53 -1.81
C LEU A 50 -2.32 -3.34 -2.38
N CYS A 51 -2.49 -2.49 -3.39
CA CYS A 51 -3.78 -2.20 -3.98
C CYS A 51 -3.94 -2.86 -5.34
N ASP A 52 -5.11 -3.47 -5.58
CA ASP A 52 -5.59 -4.00 -6.87
C ASP A 52 -4.48 -4.71 -7.69
N PRO A 53 -3.87 -5.80 -7.17
CA PRO A 53 -2.59 -6.28 -7.69
C PRO A 53 -2.71 -7.12 -8.97
N TRP A 54 -2.19 -6.60 -10.09
CA TRP A 54 -1.90 -7.35 -11.31
C TRP A 54 -0.38 -7.46 -11.47
N LEU A 55 0.24 -8.54 -11.00
CA LEU A 55 1.71 -8.67 -10.88
C LEU A 55 2.31 -9.83 -11.68
N VAL A 56 1.47 -10.65 -12.29
CA VAL A 56 1.88 -11.80 -13.11
C VAL A 56 0.87 -12.00 -14.23
N GLY A 57 1.32 -12.62 -15.32
CA GLY A 57 0.45 -13.10 -16.39
C GLY A 57 -0.35 -12.03 -17.13
N ASP A 58 -1.12 -12.48 -18.10
CA ASP A 58 -2.01 -11.65 -18.89
C ASP A 58 -3.33 -11.41 -18.13
N LEU A 59 -3.93 -10.25 -18.36
CA LEU A 59 -5.27 -9.93 -17.88
C LEU A 59 -6.30 -10.41 -18.91
N THR A 60 -7.24 -11.23 -18.47
CA THR A 60 -8.40 -11.68 -19.27
C THR A 60 -9.67 -11.52 -18.45
N PHE A 61 -10.81 -11.28 -19.11
CA PHE A 61 -12.12 -11.28 -18.47
C PHE A 61 -12.83 -12.61 -18.72
N TRP A 62 -13.47 -13.19 -17.68
CA TRP A 62 -14.16 -14.50 -17.74
C TRP A 62 -13.32 -15.66 -18.28
N ASP A 63 -11.99 -15.60 -18.16
CA ASP A 63 -11.05 -16.55 -18.75
C ASP A 63 -11.20 -16.71 -20.29
N LEU A 64 -11.63 -15.66 -21.00
CA LEU A 64 -11.81 -15.63 -22.45
C LEU A 64 -10.72 -14.78 -23.14
N PRO A 65 -9.51 -15.32 -23.40
CA PRO A 65 -8.40 -14.54 -24.01
C PRO A 65 -8.71 -14.03 -25.43
N ALA A 66 -9.58 -14.74 -26.17
CA ALA A 66 -10.02 -14.32 -27.50
C ALA A 66 -10.89 -13.05 -27.47
N LEU A 67 -11.55 -12.75 -26.34
CA LEU A 67 -12.34 -11.55 -26.16
C LEU A 67 -11.45 -10.35 -25.80
N TYR A 68 -10.57 -10.54 -24.81
CA TYR A 68 -9.66 -9.51 -24.36
C TYR A 68 -8.41 -10.12 -23.73
N THR A 69 -7.25 -9.58 -24.08
CA THR A 69 -5.97 -9.90 -23.45
C THR A 69 -5.22 -8.59 -23.18
N GLY A 70 -5.17 -8.19 -21.93
CA GLY A 70 -4.32 -7.10 -21.46
C GLY A 70 -2.93 -7.61 -21.13
N ARG A 71 -1.91 -6.87 -21.56
CA ARG A 71 -0.51 -7.14 -21.21
C ARG A 71 0.13 -5.91 -20.61
N LYS A 72 1.06 -6.11 -19.70
CA LYS A 72 1.69 -5.03 -18.96
C LYS A 72 3.20 -5.08 -19.15
N ALA A 73 3.74 -4.09 -19.86
CA ALA A 73 5.18 -3.97 -20.11
C ALA A 73 6.03 -3.94 -18.82
N SER A 74 5.48 -3.45 -17.70
CA SER A 74 6.19 -3.48 -16.41
C SER A 74 6.38 -4.88 -15.81
N LEU A 75 5.77 -5.92 -16.40
CA LEU A 75 6.05 -7.33 -16.09
C LEU A 75 7.21 -7.89 -16.92
N GLU A 76 7.61 -7.21 -17.99
CA GLU A 76 8.75 -7.56 -18.83
C GLU A 76 10.03 -6.99 -18.19
N GLY A 77 10.51 -7.62 -17.11
CA GLY A 77 11.71 -7.16 -16.39
C GLY A 77 12.05 -7.92 -15.10
N SER A 78 13.19 -7.58 -14.49
CA SER A 78 13.82 -8.28 -13.35
C SER A 78 13.31 -7.87 -11.96
N ASN A 79 12.23 -7.10 -11.86
CA ASN A 79 11.69 -6.67 -10.57
C ASN A 79 10.73 -7.73 -10.03
N ASP A 80 11.17 -8.46 -9.01
CA ASP A 80 10.35 -9.46 -8.31
C ASP A 80 9.32 -8.77 -7.39
N TRP A 81 8.34 -8.12 -8.00
CA TRP A 81 7.24 -7.48 -7.30
C TRP A 81 6.38 -8.47 -6.51
N MET A 82 6.37 -9.75 -6.90
CA MET A 82 5.70 -10.79 -6.11
C MET A 82 6.35 -10.92 -4.73
N ARG A 83 7.68 -10.94 -4.65
CA ARG A 83 8.38 -10.97 -3.36
C ARG A 83 8.17 -9.72 -2.52
N VAL A 84 8.05 -8.54 -3.13
CA VAL A 84 7.68 -7.31 -2.40
C VAL A 84 6.23 -7.39 -1.92
N ALA A 85 5.31 -7.87 -2.77
CA ALA A 85 3.90 -8.01 -2.47
C ALA A 85 3.63 -8.99 -1.30
N GLU A 86 4.41 -10.06 -1.18
CA GLU A 86 4.36 -10.97 -0.03
C GLU A 86 4.62 -10.27 1.31
N THR A 87 5.30 -9.12 1.31
CA THR A 87 5.55 -8.33 2.52
C THR A 87 4.40 -7.41 2.91
N ALA A 88 3.34 -7.32 2.11
CA ALA A 88 2.18 -6.47 2.41
C ALA A 88 1.58 -6.83 3.77
N ASP A 89 1.10 -5.80 4.45
CA ASP A 89 0.36 -5.93 5.70
C ASP A 89 -1.16 -6.01 5.43
N VAL A 90 -1.60 -5.49 4.28
CA VAL A 90 -2.97 -5.59 3.80
C VAL A 90 -3.02 -5.54 2.28
N ILE A 91 -3.95 -6.29 1.70
CA ILE A 91 -4.36 -6.14 0.30
C ILE A 91 -5.65 -5.32 0.28
N LEU A 92 -5.65 -4.22 -0.47
CA LEU A 92 -6.82 -3.39 -0.73
C LEU A 92 -7.40 -3.73 -2.11
N LEU A 93 -8.65 -4.18 -2.16
CA LEU A 93 -9.36 -4.49 -3.40
C LEU A 93 -10.56 -3.55 -3.59
N SER A 94 -10.48 -2.66 -4.59
CA SER A 94 -11.51 -1.65 -4.81
C SER A 94 -12.80 -2.25 -5.40
N GLN A 95 -12.69 -3.17 -6.36
CA GLN A 95 -13.81 -3.83 -7.03
C GLN A 95 -13.49 -5.27 -7.45
N ALA A 96 -14.53 -6.06 -7.76
CA ALA A 96 -14.42 -7.49 -8.04
C ALA A 96 -13.97 -7.85 -9.47
N TRP A 97 -13.89 -6.87 -10.36
CA TRP A 97 -13.51 -7.09 -11.76
C TRP A 97 -12.05 -7.52 -11.89
N GLU A 98 -11.74 -8.30 -12.92
CA GLU A 98 -10.47 -9.01 -13.11
C GLU A 98 -9.25 -8.08 -13.24
N ASP A 99 -9.46 -6.83 -13.65
CA ASP A 99 -8.42 -5.79 -13.72
C ASP A 99 -8.10 -5.12 -12.37
N HIS A 100 -8.83 -5.51 -11.31
CA HIS A 100 -8.58 -5.14 -9.92
C HIS A 100 -8.33 -6.38 -9.05
N CYS A 101 -9.23 -7.37 -9.14
CA CYS A 101 -9.12 -8.69 -8.52
C CYS A 101 -8.43 -9.70 -9.44
N HIS A 102 -7.21 -9.40 -9.89
CA HIS A 102 -6.50 -10.26 -10.83
C HIS A 102 -6.20 -11.64 -10.22
N ARG A 103 -7.06 -12.61 -10.50
CA ARG A 103 -7.05 -13.95 -9.88
C ARG A 103 -5.69 -14.66 -10.01
N PRO A 104 -4.97 -14.62 -11.16
CA PRO A 104 -3.63 -15.21 -11.25
C PRO A 104 -2.63 -14.64 -10.24
N THR A 105 -2.68 -13.32 -9.97
CA THR A 105 -1.85 -12.69 -8.94
C THR A 105 -2.29 -13.13 -7.55
N LEU A 106 -3.59 -12.95 -7.26
CA LEU A 106 -4.16 -13.22 -5.94
C LEU A 106 -3.94 -14.67 -5.53
N ARG A 107 -4.00 -15.63 -6.45
CA ARG A 107 -3.70 -17.05 -6.21
C ARG A 107 -2.29 -17.27 -5.64
N LYS A 108 -1.29 -16.51 -6.10
CA LYS A 108 0.11 -16.65 -5.67
C LYS A 108 0.42 -15.94 -4.34
N LEU A 109 -0.43 -15.01 -3.89
CA LEU A 109 -0.19 -14.28 -2.64
C LEU A 109 -0.52 -15.13 -1.41
N PRO A 110 0.22 -14.94 -0.29
CA PRO A 110 -0.06 -15.60 0.99
C PRO A 110 -1.48 -15.33 1.47
N LYS A 111 -2.19 -16.39 1.87
CA LYS A 111 -3.63 -16.35 2.22
C LYS A 111 -3.92 -15.79 3.61
N ASP A 112 -2.88 -15.66 4.42
CA ASP A 112 -2.90 -15.06 5.74
C ASP A 112 -2.83 -13.52 5.70
N ILE A 113 -2.48 -12.91 4.55
CA ILE A 113 -2.50 -11.45 4.40
C ILE A 113 -3.96 -10.97 4.50
N PRO A 114 -4.28 -10.04 5.41
CA PRO A 114 -5.61 -9.44 5.48
C PRO A 114 -6.01 -8.80 4.15
N VAL A 115 -7.23 -9.08 3.71
CA VAL A 115 -7.85 -8.41 2.57
C VAL A 115 -8.91 -7.45 3.08
N VAL A 116 -8.91 -6.23 2.56
CA VAL A 116 -9.94 -5.23 2.79
C VAL A 116 -10.43 -4.76 1.43
N GLY A 117 -11.74 -4.67 1.22
CA GLY A 117 -12.25 -4.26 -0.08
C GLY A 117 -13.75 -4.11 -0.15
N SER A 118 -14.27 -3.82 -1.34
CA SER A 118 -15.72 -3.84 -1.54
C SER A 118 -16.29 -5.24 -1.26
N PRO A 119 -17.58 -5.37 -0.88
CA PRO A 119 -18.18 -6.66 -0.56
C PRO A 119 -17.96 -7.72 -1.65
N ALA A 120 -18.13 -7.36 -2.93
CA ALA A 120 -17.92 -8.27 -4.05
C ALA A 120 -16.43 -8.66 -4.22
N ALA A 121 -15.49 -7.76 -3.97
CA ALA A 121 -14.06 -8.09 -4.04
C ALA A 121 -13.65 -9.06 -2.92
N VAL A 122 -14.26 -8.93 -1.74
CA VAL A 122 -14.08 -9.86 -0.63
C VAL A 122 -14.63 -11.25 -0.94
N GLU A 123 -15.73 -11.36 -1.68
CA GLU A 123 -16.22 -12.65 -2.19
C GLU A 123 -15.16 -13.33 -3.07
N VAL A 124 -14.54 -12.60 -4.00
CA VAL A 124 -13.43 -13.13 -4.82
C VAL A 124 -12.25 -13.56 -3.95
N ALA A 125 -11.88 -12.79 -2.93
CA ALA A 125 -10.81 -13.16 -2.01
C ALA A 125 -11.14 -14.45 -1.23
N ASN A 126 -12.37 -14.58 -0.74
CA ASN A 126 -12.83 -15.79 -0.04
C ASN A 126 -12.80 -17.02 -0.94
N GLU A 127 -13.26 -16.91 -2.20
CA GLU A 127 -13.17 -17.98 -3.20
C GLU A 127 -11.73 -18.45 -3.45
N LEU A 128 -10.77 -17.53 -3.36
CA LEU A 128 -9.34 -17.81 -3.54
C LEU A 128 -8.62 -18.27 -2.26
N GLY A 129 -9.37 -18.44 -1.16
CA GLY A 129 -8.91 -19.03 0.08
C GLY A 129 -8.23 -18.07 1.07
N PHE A 130 -8.39 -16.74 0.93
CA PHE A 130 -7.90 -15.80 1.94
C PHE A 130 -8.64 -16.01 3.27
N SER A 131 -7.90 -16.13 4.38
CA SER A 131 -8.47 -16.50 5.69
C SER A 131 -8.99 -15.31 6.49
N ASN A 132 -8.63 -14.08 6.10
CA ASN A 132 -9.04 -12.86 6.78
C ASN A 132 -9.41 -11.79 5.75
N ALA A 133 -10.69 -11.68 5.41
CA ALA A 133 -11.19 -10.70 4.47
C ALA A 133 -12.32 -9.87 5.08
N THR A 134 -12.16 -8.54 5.05
CA THR A 134 -13.10 -7.57 5.65
C THR A 134 -13.81 -6.76 4.57
N PRO A 135 -15.14 -6.91 4.41
CA PRO A 135 -15.89 -6.10 3.45
C PRO A 135 -16.09 -4.69 3.98
N LEU A 136 -15.90 -3.71 3.10
CA LEU A 136 -15.95 -2.28 3.41
C LEU A 136 -17.00 -1.63 2.51
N LYS A 137 -18.10 -1.19 3.12
CA LYS A 137 -19.18 -0.45 2.44
C LYS A 137 -18.80 1.02 2.30
N ALA A 138 -19.49 1.74 1.41
CA ALA A 138 -19.33 3.20 1.31
C ALA A 138 -19.50 3.85 2.69
N ASN A 139 -18.62 4.80 3.02
CA ASN A 139 -18.55 5.53 4.30
C ASN A 139 -18.23 4.68 5.54
N SER A 140 -17.89 3.40 5.38
CA SER A 140 -17.34 2.61 6.49
C SER A 140 -15.82 2.77 6.58
N GLN A 141 -15.24 2.32 7.69
CA GLN A 141 -13.81 2.40 7.95
C GLN A 141 -13.33 1.16 8.68
N VAL A 142 -12.08 0.78 8.47
CA VAL A 142 -11.40 -0.28 9.21
C VAL A 142 -10.01 0.20 9.61
N LYS A 143 -9.54 -0.22 10.78
CA LYS A 143 -8.17 0.03 11.21
C LYS A 143 -7.29 -1.14 10.79
N VAL A 144 -6.19 -0.83 10.11
CA VAL A 144 -5.16 -1.81 9.71
C VAL A 144 -3.87 -1.51 10.47
N ARG A 145 -3.10 -2.56 10.77
CA ARG A 145 -1.80 -2.50 11.45
C ARG A 145 -0.75 -3.30 10.67
N PRO A 146 0.55 -3.08 10.89
CA PRO A 146 1.59 -3.92 10.32
C PRO A 146 1.40 -5.40 10.72
N ARG A 147 1.67 -6.32 9.81
CA ARG A 147 1.57 -7.77 10.08
C ARG A 147 2.81 -8.20 10.86
N GLY A 148 2.59 -8.90 11.97
CA GLY A 148 3.66 -9.35 12.88
C GLY A 148 3.87 -8.46 14.11
N ASP A 149 3.22 -7.29 14.18
CA ASP A 149 3.04 -6.57 15.44
C ASP A 149 1.94 -7.29 16.23
N THR A 150 2.33 -8.28 17.04
CA THR A 150 1.46 -8.80 18.10
C THR A 150 1.42 -7.78 19.23
N ASP A 151 0.24 -7.48 19.75
CA ASP A 151 0.09 -6.72 21.00
C ASP A 151 0.66 -7.61 22.16
N GLU A 152 1.97 -7.59 22.38
CA GLU A 152 2.61 -7.90 23.67
C GLU A 152 2.93 -6.61 24.42
#